data_AF-A0A2M7T638-F1
#
_entry.id   AF-A0A2M7T638-F1
#
_cell.length_a   1.000
_cell.length_b   1.000
_cell.length_c   1.000
_cell.angle_alpha   90.00
_cell.angle_beta   90.00
_cell.angle_gamma   90.00
#
_symmetry.space_group_name_H-M   'P 1'
#
loop_
_entity.id
_entity.type
_entity.pdbx_description
1 polymer ?
#
loop_
_entity_poly.entity_id
_entity_poly.type
_entity_poly.pdbx_seq_one_letter_code
_entity_poly.pdbx_strand_id
1 'polypeptide(L)' 'MVEQLERLTYNQALNRLEEIAELVRKKEISLEDSLDLLEESVQLATICNQHIDYTAWLPQTDEETAGEDIVAR' A
#
# COMPACT_ATOMS: atom_id res chain seq x y z
N MET A 1 19.51 8.46 13.57
CA MET A 1 18.21 7.84 13.93
C MET A 1 17.49 7.49 12.63
N VAL A 2 17.85 6.38 11.96
CA VAL A 2 17.30 6.06 10.62
C VAL A 2 16.85 4.60 10.47
N GLU A 3 17.01 3.77 11.50
CA GLU A 3 16.77 2.32 11.43
C GLU A 3 15.28 1.90 11.60
N GLN A 4 14.38 2.83 11.95
CA GLN A 4 12.97 2.49 12.15
C GLN A 4 12.14 2.49 10.85
N LEU A 5 12.66 3.08 9.76
CA LEU A 5 11.96 3.17 8.49
C LEU A 5 11.98 1.86 7.67
N GLU A 6 12.90 0.95 8.00
CA GLU A 6 13.20 -0.24 7.17
C GLU A 6 12.15 -1.38 7.24
N ARG A 7 11.07 -1.24 8.01
CA ARG A 7 10.02 -2.28 8.10
C ARG A 7 8.60 -1.74 8.11
N LEU A 8 8.31 -0.72 7.32
CA LEU A 8 6.91 -0.39 7.02
C LEU A 8 6.34 -1.42 6.05
N THR A 9 5.28 -2.10 6.47
CA THR A 9 4.50 -2.97 5.56
C THR A 9 3.64 -2.11 4.62
N TYR A 10 3.25 -2.66 3.47
CA TYR A 10 2.32 -2.00 2.52
C TYR A 10 1.10 -1.38 3.21
N ASN A 11 0.42 -2.14 4.08
CA ASN A 11 -0.77 -1.65 4.77
C ASN A 11 -0.48 -0.48 5.71
N GLN A 12 0.68 -0.48 6.38
CA GLN A 12 1.09 0.63 7.24
C GLN A 12 1.42 1.88 6.42
N ALA A 13 2.11 1.71 5.28
CA ALA A 13 2.42 2.82 4.39
C ALA A 13 1.14 3.43 3.78
N LEU A 14 0.19 2.58 3.39
CA LEU A 14 -1.11 3.02 2.87
C LEU A 14 -1.94 3.77 3.91
N ASN A 15 -2.06 3.22 5.13
CA ASN A 15 -2.78 3.88 6.22
C ASN A 15 -2.18 5.26 6.52
N ARG A 16 -0.85 5.37 6.52
CA ARG A 16 -0.18 6.66 6.76
C ARG A 16 -0.45 7.67 5.64
N LEU A 17 -0.47 7.24 4.38
CA LEU A 17 -0.86 8.10 3.26
C LEU A 17 -2.29 8.63 3.40
N GLU A 18 -3.23 7.80 3.88
CA GLU A 18 -4.61 8.21 4.12
C GLU A 18 -4.71 9.26 5.24
N GLU A 19 -3.95 9.09 6.33
CA GLU A 19 -3.84 10.07 7.41
C GLU A 19 -3.31 11.42 6.89
N ILE A 20 -2.22 11.40 6.13
CA ILE A 20 -1.63 12.62 5.55
C ILE A 20 -2.64 13.31 4.64
N ALA A 21 -3.35 12.56 3.79
CA ALA A 21 -4.39 13.12 2.92
C ALA A 21 -5.50 13.80 3.72
N GLU A 22 -5.89 13.26 4.87
CA GLU A 22 -6.88 13.88 5.76
C GLU A 22 -6.35 15.15 6.45
N LEU A 23 -5.08 15.15 6.86
CA LEU A 23 -4.43 16.33 7.44
C LEU A 23 -4.38 17.48 6.43
N VAL A 24 -3.94 17.21 5.19
CA VAL A 24 -3.86 18.23 4.13
C VAL A 24 -5.24 18.77 3.76
N ARG A 25 -6.30 17.94 3.78
CA ARG A 25 -7.68 18.37 3.50
C ARG A 25 -8.22 19.40 4.48
N LYS A 26 -7.75 19.40 5.74
CA LYS A 26 -8.24 20.31 6.78
C LYS A 26 -7.83 21.77 6.58
N LYS A 27 -6.91 22.08 5.64
CA LYS A 27 -6.43 23.43 5.28
C LYS A 27 -5.86 24.27 6.44
N GLU A 28 -5.66 23.68 7.61
CA GLU A 28 -5.07 24.30 8.81
C GLU A 28 -3.63 23.81 9.02
N ILE A 29 -2.83 23.83 7.96
CA ILE A 29 -1.45 23.35 7.99
C ILE A 29 -0.54 24.47 7.49
N SER A 30 0.62 24.62 8.14
CA SER A 30 1.60 25.62 7.73
C SER A 30 2.26 25.19 6.41
N LEU A 31 2.93 26.13 5.73
CA LEU A 31 3.68 25.80 4.51
C LEU A 31 4.82 24.81 4.80
N GLU A 32 5.50 24.98 5.93
CA GLU A 32 6.61 24.11 6.34
C GLU A 32 6.11 22.69 6.60
N ASP A 33 5.03 22.55 7.39
CA ASP A 33 4.40 21.24 7.63
C ASP A 33 3.87 20.60 6.34
N SER A 34 3.40 21.41 5.37
CA SER A 34 2.96 20.91 4.07
C SER A 34 4.11 20.27 3.27
N LEU A 35 5.31 20.84 3.37
CA LEU A 35 6.49 20.34 2.68
C LEU A 35 6.99 19.05 3.34
N ASP A 36 6.98 18.99 4.67
CA ASP A 36 7.33 17.78 5.42
C ASP A 36 6.38 16.62 5.08
N LEU A 37 5.07 16.89 5.07
CA LEU A 37 4.06 15.90 4.68
C LEU A 37 4.17 15.46 3.22
N LEU A 38 4.59 16.36 2.32
CA LEU A 38 4.85 16.03 0.93
C LEU A 38 6.05 15.09 0.80
N GLU A 39 7.15 15.39 1.49
CA GLU A 39 8.35 14.54 1.48
C GLU A 39 8.02 13.14 2.03
N GLU A 40 7.31 13.07 3.15
CA GLU A 40 6.85 11.80 3.73
C GLU A 40 5.98 11.02 2.75
N SER A 41 5.02 11.70 2.11
CA SER A 41 4.11 11.06 1.14
C SER A 41 4.84 10.44 -0.06
N VAL A 42 5.89 11.10 -0.56
CA VAL A 42 6.71 10.58 -1.67
C VAL A 42 7.48 9.31 -1.24
N GLN A 43 8.00 9.29 -0.02
CA GLN A 43 8.70 8.11 0.52
C GLN A 43 7.72 6.94 0.69
N LEU A 44 6.54 7.18 1.27
CA LEU A 44 5.51 6.16 1.47
C LEU A 44 4.99 5.59 0.13
N ALA A 45 4.77 6.44 -0.87
CA ALA A 45 4.37 5.99 -2.21
C ALA A 45 5.43 5.08 -2.85
N THR A 46 6.71 5.36 -2.63
CA THR A 46 7.81 4.50 -3.09
C THR A 46 7.75 3.12 -2.43
N ILE A 47 7.51 3.06 -1.12
CA ILE A 47 7.33 1.81 -0.37
C ILE A 47 6.12 1.02 -0.90
N CYS A 48 4.99 1.69 -1.12
CA CYS A 48 3.80 1.06 -1.70
C CYS A 48 4.08 0.44 -3.07
N ASN A 49 4.76 1.18 -3.95
CA ASN A 49 5.12 0.69 -5.29
C ASN A 49 6.06 -0.52 -5.24
N GLN A 50 7.09 -0.48 -4.38
CA GLN A 50 7.99 -1.62 -4.18
C GLN A 50 7.26 -2.88 -3.74
N HIS A 51 6.25 -2.76 -2.88
CA HIS A 51 5.44 -3.90 -2.45
C HIS A 51 4.48 -4.44 -3.53
N ILE A 52 3.93 -3.57 -4.39
CA ILE A 52 3.07 -3.99 -5.52
C ILE A 52 3.86 -4.79 -6.56
N ASP A 53 5.12 -4.41 -6.82
CA ASP A 53 6.00 -5.17 -7.72
C ASP A 53 6.27 -6.60 -7.21
N TYR A 54 6.25 -6.82 -5.89
CA TYR A 54 6.35 -8.15 -5.29
C TYR A 54 5.06 -8.96 -5.36
N THR A 55 3.88 -8.33 -5.25
CA THR A 55 2.59 -9.03 -5.32
C THR A 55 2.13 -9.32 -6.75
N ALA A 56 2.62 -8.58 -7.74
CA ALA A 56 2.41 -8.87 -9.17
C ALA A 56 3.04 -10.20 -9.63
N TRP A 57 3.89 -10.83 -8.80
CA TRP A 57 4.55 -12.12 -9.05
C TRP A 57 3.97 -13.29 -8.24
N LEU A 58 2.74 -13.18 -7.72
CA LEU A 58 2.01 -14.37 -7.30
C LEU A 58 1.40 -15.03 -8.54
N PRO A 59 1.88 -16.22 -8.98
CA PRO A 59 1.17 -16.94 -10.02
C PRO A 59 -0.26 -17.16 -9.52
N GLN A 60 -1.24 -16.75 -10.32
CA GLN A 60 -2.62 -17.15 -10.12
C GLN A 60 -2.62 -18.67 -10.27
N THR A 61 -2.56 -19.40 -9.17
CA THR A 61 -2.91 -20.82 -9.19
C THR A 61 -4.41 -20.83 -9.42
N ASP A 62 -4.80 -21.04 -10.67
CA ASP A 62 -6.14 -21.44 -11.04
C ASP A 62 -6.45 -22.72 -10.25
N GLU A 63 -7.02 -22.56 -9.05
CA GLU A 63 -7.63 -23.67 -8.34
C GLU A 63 -8.87 -24.04 -9.14
N GLU A 64 -8.68 -24.99 -10.07
CA GLU A 64 -9.75 -25.74 -10.71
C GLU A 64 -10.72 -26.19 -9.62
N THR A 65 -11.93 -25.64 -9.65
CA THR A 65 -13.05 -26.11 -8.83
C THR A 65 -13.36 -27.54 -9.23
N ALA A 66 -12.73 -28.49 -8.54
CA ALA A 66 -13.15 -29.88 -8.48
C ALA A 66 -14.44 -29.93 -7.64
N GLY A 67 -15.58 -30.00 -8.32
CA GLY A 67 -16.90 -30.24 -7.73
C GLY A 67 -17.91 -30.40 -8.88
N GLU A 68 -17.98 -31.59 -9.46
CA GLU A 68 -19.01 -32.62 -9.21
C GLU A 68 -20.06 -32.69 -10.33
N ASP A 69 -19.87 -33.73 -11.16
CA ASP A 69 -20.88 -34.72 -11.56
C ASP A 69 -22.07 -34.28 -12.45
N ILE A 70 -21.99 -34.54 -13.78
CA ILE A 70 -23.18 -34.78 -14.62
C ILE A 70 -22.89 -35.84 -15.72
N VAL A 71 -23.30 -37.07 -15.39
CA VAL A 71 -24.00 -38.05 -16.25
C VAL A 71 -23.19 -39.02 -17.10
N ALA A 72 -23.22 -40.27 -16.61
CA ALA A 72 -22.99 -41.51 -17.33
C ALA A 72 -23.68 -41.57 -18.70
N ARG A 73 -22.94 -41.99 -19.73
CA ARG A 73 -23.48 -42.82 -20.81
C ARG A 73 -22.43 -43.68 -21.47
#